data_AF-A0A059CTR5-F1
#
_entry.id   AF-A0A059CTR5-F1
#
_cell.length_a   1.000
_cell.length_b   1.000
_cell.length_c   1.000
_cell.angle_alpha   90.00
_cell.angle_beta   90.00
_cell.angle_gamma   90.00
#
_symmetry.space_group_name_H-M   'P 1'
#
loop_
_entity.id
_entity.type
_entity.pdbx_description
1 polymer ?
#
loop_
_entity_poly.entity_id
_entity_poly.type
_entity_poly.pdbx_seq_one_letter_code
_entity_poly.pdbx_strand_id
1 'polypeptide(L)'
;MAEETQPKWEGKATAELKGPTPDQVFPAVDTCCRIKGVQGQPGLIRYCTSTAKKCFSYEVLDNNMGFKNYVATVRVMPMNDEDGKMRGCMIEWSFVSNPVEGWGLQDLSSLIDISVQSMAKKIENAIQEASV
;
A
#
# COMPACT_ATOMS: atom_id res chain seq x y z
N MET A 1 -14.53 -32.60 15.29
CA MET A 1 -13.94 -32.01 14.08
C MET A 1 -12.78 -31.18 14.57
N ALA A 2 -11.56 -31.69 14.47
CA ALA A 2 -10.38 -30.95 14.89
C ALA A 2 -10.16 -29.81 13.89
N GLU A 3 -10.19 -28.58 14.38
CA GLU A 3 -9.72 -27.41 13.64
C GLU A 3 -8.20 -27.59 13.51
N GLU A 4 -7.75 -28.08 12.35
CA GLU A 4 -6.32 -28.12 12.07
C GLU A 4 -5.84 -26.67 11.97
N THR A 5 -5.10 -26.23 12.98
CA THR A 5 -4.44 -24.92 13.01
C THR A 5 -3.40 -24.88 11.89
N GLN A 6 -3.83 -24.49 10.69
CA GLN A 6 -2.92 -24.35 9.55
C GLN A 6 -1.84 -23.32 9.91
N PRO A 7 -0.56 -23.55 9.54
CA PRO A 7 0.50 -22.60 9.83
C PRO A 7 0.17 -21.27 9.14
N LYS A 8 0.17 -20.15 9.87
CA LYS A 8 -0.13 -18.85 9.30
C LYS A 8 1.16 -18.06 9.16
N TRP A 9 1.46 -17.60 7.95
CA TRP A 9 2.56 -16.70 7.69
C TRP A 9 2.11 -15.27 7.85
N GLU A 10 2.90 -14.49 8.56
CA GLU A 10 2.70 -13.05 8.71
C GLU A 10 4.05 -12.35 8.61
N GLY A 11 4.04 -11.14 8.08
CA GLY A 11 5.25 -10.36 7.92
C GLY A 11 4.93 -8.94 7.50
N LYS A 12 5.95 -8.10 7.54
CA LYS A 12 5.87 -6.75 7.00
C LYS A 12 7.23 -6.28 6.51
N ALA A 13 7.21 -5.39 5.53
CA ALA A 13 8.37 -4.67 5.05
C ALA A 13 8.07 -3.17 5.01
N THR A 14 9.12 -2.36 5.05
CA THR A 14 9.01 -0.90 5.04
C THR A 14 10.02 -0.29 4.09
N ALA A 15 9.64 0.79 3.40
CA ALA A 15 10.54 1.62 2.63
C ALA A 15 10.33 3.10 2.98
N GLU A 16 11.43 3.82 3.17
CA GLU A 16 11.42 5.26 3.40
C GLU A 16 11.53 6.00 2.06
N LEU A 17 10.77 7.07 1.92
CA LEU A 17 10.88 8.01 0.81
C LEU A 17 11.26 9.38 1.39
N LYS A 18 12.38 9.92 0.92
CA LYS A 18 12.87 11.22 1.37
C LYS A 18 12.37 12.32 0.46
N GLY A 19 11.68 13.31 1.03
CA GLY A 19 11.09 14.41 0.29
C GLY A 19 9.57 14.33 0.18
N PRO A 20 8.97 13.29 -0.43
CA PRO A 20 7.55 13.35 -0.74
C PRO A 20 6.69 13.20 0.51
N THR A 21 5.61 13.97 0.56
CA THR A 21 4.62 13.85 1.63
C THR A 21 3.71 12.63 1.38
N PRO A 22 3.04 12.08 2.42
CA PRO A 22 2.07 11.00 2.21
C PRO A 22 0.99 11.32 1.17
N ASP A 23 0.61 12.60 1.02
CA ASP A 23 -0.38 13.04 0.04
C ASP A 23 0.12 12.96 -1.41
N GLN A 24 1.42 13.19 -1.63
CA GLN A 24 2.04 13.09 -2.96
C GLN A 24 2.22 11.62 -3.38
N VAL A 25 2.48 10.73 -2.43
CA VAL A 25 2.67 9.30 -2.67
C VAL A 25 1.34 8.58 -2.86
N PHE A 26 0.34 8.96 -2.07
CA PHE A 26 -0.95 8.28 -2.05
C PHE A 26 -2.09 9.30 -1.98
N PRO A 27 -2.70 9.67 -3.13
CA PRO A 27 -3.91 10.48 -3.14
C PRO A 27 -5.09 9.63 -2.67
N ALA A 28 -5.23 9.46 -1.36
CA ALA A 28 -6.43 8.87 -0.77
C ALA A 28 -7.61 9.82 -0.97
N VAL A 29 -8.71 9.31 -1.51
CA VAL A 29 -10.00 10.00 -1.50
C VAL A 29 -10.88 9.22 -0.54
N ASP A 30 -11.10 9.71 0.67
CA ASP A 30 -11.92 9.02 1.68
C ASP A 30 -13.41 9.04 1.32
N THR A 31 -13.85 10.13 0.70
CA THR A 31 -15.22 10.34 0.26
C THR A 31 -15.18 10.76 -1.19
N CYS A 32 -15.82 10.02 -2.09
CA CYS A 32 -15.92 10.37 -3.51
C CYS A 32 -17.36 10.28 -4.00
N CYS A 33 -18.19 11.24 -3.60
CA CYS A 33 -19.61 11.24 -3.93
C CYS A 33 -19.93 12.15 -5.13
N ARG A 34 -20.94 11.75 -5.90
CA ARG A 34 -21.43 12.53 -7.03
C ARG A 34 -22.34 13.65 -6.54
N ILE A 35 -22.03 14.88 -6.92
CA ILE A 35 -22.84 16.06 -6.58
C ILE A 35 -23.80 16.40 -7.73
N LYS A 36 -23.31 16.33 -8.98
CA LYS A 36 -24.10 16.65 -10.18
C LYS A 36 -23.61 15.87 -11.40
N GLY A 37 -24.50 15.60 -12.36
CA GLY A 37 -24.18 14.94 -13.63
C GLY A 37 -24.36 13.41 -13.60
N VAL A 38 -23.97 12.74 -14.67
CA VAL A 38 -24.09 11.28 -14.86
C VAL A 38 -22.70 10.65 -14.93
N GLN A 39 -22.53 9.46 -14.34
CA GLN A 39 -21.25 8.73 -14.36
C GLN A 39 -20.76 8.55 -15.81
N GLY A 40 -19.55 9.02 -16.11
CA GLY A 40 -18.94 8.86 -17.43
C GLY A 40 -19.37 9.88 -18.49
N GLN A 41 -20.12 10.94 -18.15
CA GLN A 41 -20.49 12.00 -19.09
C GLN A 41 -19.89 13.38 -18.73
N PRO A 42 -19.61 14.25 -19.73
CA PRO A 42 -19.18 15.63 -19.49
C PRO A 42 -20.16 16.40 -18.59
N GLY A 43 -19.63 17.20 -17.68
CA GLY A 43 -20.43 17.92 -16.66
C GLY A 43 -20.66 17.16 -15.35
N LEU A 44 -20.05 15.97 -15.19
CA LEU A 44 -19.99 15.27 -13.90
C LEU A 44 -19.13 16.05 -12.89
N ILE A 45 -19.72 16.39 -11.75
CA ILE A 45 -19.04 17.03 -10.61
C ILE A 45 -19.07 16.08 -9.42
N ARG A 46 -17.89 15.79 -8.85
CA ARG A 46 -17.72 14.95 -7.67
C ARG A 46 -17.15 15.76 -6.52
N TYR A 47 -17.63 15.50 -5.31
CA TYR A 47 -17.03 15.97 -4.08
C TYR A 47 -16.06 14.91 -3.58
N CYS A 48 -14.81 15.34 -3.39
CA CYS A 48 -13.72 14.49 -2.95
C CYS A 48 -13.10 15.09 -1.68
N THR A 49 -13.02 14.31 -0.60
CA THR A 49 -12.24 14.67 0.60
C THR A 49 -11.12 13.68 0.83
N SER A 50 -10.07 14.12 1.55
CA SER A 50 -8.95 13.29 2.01
C SER A 50 -8.66 13.59 3.50
N THR A 51 -9.23 12.79 4.39
CA THR A 51 -9.04 12.78 5.86
C THR A 51 -8.62 11.41 6.37
N ALA A 52 -8.73 10.38 5.52
CA ALA A 52 -8.40 9.01 5.89
C ALA A 52 -6.88 8.78 5.96
N LYS A 53 -6.48 7.88 6.86
CA LYS A 53 -5.17 7.24 6.86
C LYS A 53 -4.86 6.77 5.44
N LYS A 54 -3.65 7.05 4.95
CA LYS A 54 -3.19 6.65 3.61
C LYS A 54 -2.93 5.14 3.58
N CYS A 55 -4.01 4.36 3.61
CA CYS A 55 -3.99 2.93 3.85
C CYS A 55 -5.02 2.24 2.94
N PHE A 56 -4.66 1.09 2.40
CA PHE A 56 -5.62 0.18 1.79
C PHE A 56 -5.26 -1.27 2.13
N SER A 57 -6.28 -2.13 2.14
CA SER A 57 -6.12 -3.57 2.31
C SER A 57 -6.77 -4.28 1.13
N TYR A 58 -6.19 -5.42 0.75
CA TYR A 58 -6.72 -6.25 -0.32
C TYR A 58 -6.48 -7.73 -0.02
N GLU A 59 -7.30 -8.56 -0.65
CA GLU A 59 -7.20 -10.01 -0.59
C GLU A 59 -6.90 -10.55 -2.00
N VAL A 60 -6.03 -11.54 -2.08
CA VAL A 60 -5.74 -12.26 -3.32
C VAL A 60 -6.64 -13.48 -3.39
N LEU A 61 -7.67 -13.40 -4.25
CA LEU A 61 -8.65 -14.47 -4.44
C LEU A 61 -8.14 -15.59 -5.36
N ASP A 62 -7.37 -15.22 -6.39
CA ASP A 62 -6.77 -16.16 -7.34
C ASP A 62 -5.45 -15.58 -7.87
N ASN A 63 -4.46 -16.45 -8.13
CA ASN A 63 -3.11 -16.06 -8.53
C ASN A 63 -2.29 -17.25 -9.03
N ASN A 64 -1.26 -16.96 -9.82
CA ASN A 64 -0.31 -17.95 -10.34
C ASN A 64 0.83 -18.31 -9.37
N MET A 65 0.88 -17.71 -8.19
CA MET A 65 1.95 -17.92 -7.19
C MET A 65 1.55 -18.96 -6.12
N GLY A 66 0.31 -19.45 -6.14
CA GLY A 66 -0.20 -20.42 -5.16
C GLY A 66 -0.58 -19.81 -3.81
N PHE A 67 -0.73 -18.48 -3.70
CA PHE A 67 -1.22 -17.85 -2.48
C PHE A 67 -2.63 -18.33 -2.14
N LYS A 68 -2.85 -18.61 -0.85
CA LYS A 68 -4.15 -18.99 -0.28
C LYS A 68 -4.40 -18.14 0.96
N ASN A 69 -5.59 -17.54 1.06
CA ASN A 69 -5.97 -16.63 2.15
C ASN A 69 -4.96 -15.49 2.36
N TYR A 70 -4.38 -14.99 1.26
CA TYR A 70 -3.44 -13.89 1.33
C TYR A 70 -4.19 -12.58 1.47
N VAL A 71 -3.93 -11.86 2.55
CA VAL A 71 -4.44 -10.51 2.81
C VAL A 71 -3.25 -9.61 3.05
N ALA A 72 -3.19 -8.50 2.33
CA ALA A 72 -2.18 -7.48 2.52
C ALA A 72 -2.78 -6.13 2.87
N THR A 73 -1.99 -5.33 3.56
CA THR A 73 -2.30 -3.94 3.90
C THR A 73 -1.08 -3.09 3.59
N VAL A 74 -1.28 -2.02 2.82
CA VAL A 74 -0.26 -1.02 2.54
C VAL A 74 -0.65 0.27 3.24
N ARG A 75 0.30 0.86 3.97
CA ARG A 75 0.15 2.12 4.72
C ARG A 75 1.23 3.10 4.35
N VAL A 76 0.88 4.37 4.20
CA VAL A 76 1.81 5.48 4.05
C VAL A 76 1.66 6.39 5.26
N MET A 77 2.78 6.65 5.93
CA MET A 77 2.83 7.43 7.17
C MET A 77 3.83 8.58 7.02
N PRO A 78 3.58 9.75 7.62
CA PRO A 78 4.55 10.83 7.62
C PRO A 78 5.81 10.44 8.41
N MET A 79 6.96 10.85 7.93
CA MET A 79 8.23 10.70 8.63
C MET A 79 8.70 12.08 9.07
N ASN A 80 8.65 12.35 10.37
CA ASN A 80 9.03 13.63 10.95
C ASN A 80 10.40 13.51 11.63
N ASP A 81 11.20 14.57 11.55
CA ASP A 81 12.44 14.72 12.31
C ASP A 81 12.17 15.03 13.78
N GLU A 82 13.22 14.97 14.62
CA GLU A 82 13.17 15.28 16.06
C GLU A 82 12.64 16.72 16.31
N ASP A 83 12.88 17.64 15.38
CA ASP A 83 12.37 19.02 15.39
C ASP A 83 10.93 19.16 14.87
N GLY A 84 10.25 18.06 14.53
CA GLY A 84 8.89 18.06 13.99
C GLY A 84 8.77 18.46 12.52
N LYS A 85 9.89 18.65 11.82
CA LYS A 85 9.91 18.96 10.37
C LYS A 85 9.67 17.69 9.55
N MET A 86 8.84 17.75 8.52
CA MET A 86 8.54 16.61 7.66
C MET A 86 9.75 16.28 6.76
N ARG A 87 10.34 15.09 6.94
CA ARG A 87 11.48 14.58 6.14
C ARG A 87 10.99 13.84 4.88
N GLY A 88 9.76 13.33 4.92
CA GLY A 88 9.13 12.59 3.82
C GLY A 88 8.06 11.65 4.35
N CYS A 89 8.02 10.43 3.84
CA CYS A 89 7.06 9.42 4.26
C CYS A 89 7.65 8.01 4.27
N MET A 90 6.99 7.11 4.97
CA MET A 90 7.32 5.68 5.01
C MET A 90 6.14 4.87 4.47
N ILE A 91 6.42 3.95 3.53
CA ILE A 91 5.49 2.92 3.10
C ILE A 91 5.73 1.68 3.95
N GLU A 92 4.68 1.16 4.58
CA GLU A 92 4.67 -0.14 5.25
C GLU A 92 3.73 -1.07 4.47
N TRP A 93 4.21 -2.27 4.15
CA TRP A 93 3.40 -3.33 3.56
C TRP A 93 3.42 -4.52 4.50
N SER A 94 2.27 -4.83 5.11
CA SER A 94 2.08 -6.01 5.94
C SER A 94 1.25 -7.05 5.20
N PHE A 95 1.52 -8.32 5.45
CA PHE A 95 0.78 -9.42 4.86
C PHE A 95 0.50 -10.51 5.88
N VAL A 96 -0.55 -11.26 5.56
CA VAL A 96 -0.93 -12.52 6.18
C VAL A 96 -1.23 -13.49 5.06
N SER A 97 -0.77 -14.73 5.15
CA SER A 97 -1.01 -15.76 4.14
C SER A 97 -0.94 -17.15 4.76
N ASN A 98 -1.59 -18.13 4.13
CA ASN A 98 -1.22 -19.51 4.36
C ASN A 98 0.18 -19.79 3.73
N PRO A 99 0.86 -20.88 4.13
CA PRO A 99 2.15 -21.24 3.59
C PRO A 99 1.98 -21.59 2.11
N VAL A 100 2.91 -21.10 1.30
CA VAL A 100 2.93 -21.34 -0.14
C VAL A 100 3.81 -22.55 -0.41
N GLU A 101 3.32 -23.48 -1.22
CA GLU A 101 4.06 -24.69 -1.58
C GLU A 101 5.37 -24.33 -2.29
N GLY A 102 6.48 -24.94 -1.85
CA GLY A 102 7.81 -24.67 -2.40
C GLY A 102 8.47 -23.38 -1.94
N TRP A 103 7.85 -22.61 -1.05
CA TRP A 103 8.42 -21.37 -0.49
C TRP A 103 8.66 -21.51 1.02
N GLY A 104 9.59 -20.72 1.54
CA GLY A 104 9.68 -20.37 2.95
C GLY A 104 9.09 -18.98 3.23
N LEU A 105 8.79 -18.72 4.51
CA LEU A 105 8.34 -17.38 4.96
C LEU A 105 9.34 -16.28 4.59
N GLN A 106 10.65 -16.59 4.61
CA GLN A 106 11.71 -15.65 4.25
C GLN A 106 11.66 -15.28 2.77
N ASP A 107 11.31 -16.22 1.88
CA ASP A 107 11.20 -15.96 0.44
C ASP A 107 10.06 -14.98 0.16
N LEU A 108 8.89 -15.19 0.81
CA LEU A 108 7.77 -14.26 0.71
C LEU A 108 8.11 -12.90 1.34
N SER A 109 8.76 -12.89 2.50
CA SER A 109 9.17 -11.65 3.16
C SER A 109 10.15 -10.85 2.30
N SER A 110 11.12 -11.53 1.66
CA SER A 110 12.06 -10.92 0.73
C SER A 110 11.37 -10.39 -0.53
N LEU A 111 10.40 -11.12 -1.09
CA LEU A 111 9.60 -10.63 -2.22
C LEU A 111 8.87 -9.33 -1.88
N ILE A 112 8.22 -9.26 -0.72
CA ILE A 112 7.50 -8.06 -0.28
C ILE A 112 8.48 -6.91 -0.01
N ASP A 113 9.65 -7.20 0.58
CA ASP A 113 10.70 -6.21 0.79
C ASP A 113 11.23 -5.62 -0.53
N ILE A 114 11.64 -6.47 -1.47
CA ILE A 114 12.09 -6.04 -2.80
C ILE A 114 11.01 -5.21 -3.50
N SER A 115 9.74 -5.62 -3.36
CA SER A 115 8.61 -4.93 -3.97
C SER A 115 8.40 -3.53 -3.38
N VAL A 116 8.41 -3.39 -2.05
CA VAL A 116 8.19 -2.09 -1.39
C VAL A 116 9.36 -1.14 -1.64
N GLN A 117 10.61 -1.63 -1.65
CA GLN A 117 11.79 -0.84 -1.98
C GLN A 117 11.75 -0.37 -3.45
N SER A 118 11.40 -1.27 -4.37
CA SER A 118 11.27 -0.94 -5.78
C SER A 118 10.14 0.06 -6.05
N MET A 119 9.02 -0.07 -5.32
CA MET A 119 7.91 0.87 -5.38
C MET A 119 8.33 2.26 -4.90
N ALA A 120 8.98 2.35 -3.73
CA ALA A 120 9.49 3.61 -3.19
C ALA A 120 10.38 4.34 -4.19
N LYS A 121 11.39 3.66 -4.73
CA LYS A 121 12.32 4.24 -5.72
C LYS A 121 11.60 4.75 -6.98
N LYS A 122 10.63 3.99 -7.50
CA LYS A 122 9.85 4.41 -8.68
C LYS A 122 9.02 5.65 -8.41
N ILE A 123 8.44 5.75 -7.21
CA ILE A 123 7.67 6.92 -6.79
C ILE A 123 8.57 8.15 -6.64
N GLU A 124 9.73 8.01 -6.00
CA GLU A 124 10.72 9.11 -5.89
C GLU A 124 11.13 9.62 -7.27
N ASN A 125 11.44 8.71 -8.22
CA ASN A 125 11.79 9.08 -9.59
C ASN A 125 10.64 9.83 -10.29
N ALA A 126 9.40 9.32 -10.20
CA ALA A 126 8.24 9.94 -10.85
C ALA A 126 7.95 11.35 -10.30
N ILE A 127 8.17 11.57 -9.00
CA ILE A 127 7.98 12.88 -8.37
C ILE A 127 9.10 13.85 -8.79
N GLN A 128 10.34 13.37 -8.90
CA GLN A 128 11.44 14.17 -9.44
C GLN A 128 11.20 14.58 -10.90
N GLU A 129 10.73 13.66 -11.75
CA GLU A 129 10.40 13.94 -13.15
C GLU A 129 9.23 14.93 -13.29
N ALA A 130 8.20 14.84 -12.45
CA ALA A 130 7.07 15.75 -12.46
C ALA A 130 7.39 17.18 -11.94
N SER A 131 8.57 17.37 -11.35
CA SER A 131 9.03 18.66 -10.82
C SER A 131 9.90 19.46 -11.81
N VAL A 132 10.14 18.92 -13.02
CA VAL A 132 10.91 19.52 -14.12
C VAL A 132 9.96 20.08 -15.18
#